data_AF-A0A7W7YLP5-F1
#
_entry.id   AF-A0A7W7YLP5-F1
#
_cell.length_a   1.000
_cell.length_b   1.000
_cell.length_c   1.000
_cell.angle_alpha   90.00
_cell.angle_beta   90.00
_cell.angle_gamma   90.00
#
_symmetry.space_group_name_H-M   'P 1'
#
loop_
_entity.id
_entity.type
_entity.pdbx_description
1 polymer ?
#
loop_
_entity_poly.entity_id
_entity_poly.type
_entity_poly.pdbx_seq_one_letter_code
_entity_poly.pdbx_strand_id
1 'polypeptide(L)'
;MDFDLTPEQVREFASQHRDATNFLYGAATDYAMFRCCMLNGLPAGLQLGATTCEKFMKAMLLFKTPIKPKKLSHNLRIMQEKLFHQQIIDLTPYNATINGLEANYNGRYHDNENGSKAYSTKELDKIDDLICHLSSNLNAPKELLVLAGLSGRLYNTLTKTGLVTPDEHWILKKNKSLVPLLPIMRQTLNEWIEYSQSFMADSASQSDPQ
;
A
#
# COMPACT_ATOMS: atom_id res chain seq x y z
N MET A 1 -14.26 -14.43 -8.27
CA MET A 1 -13.83 -13.27 -9.09
C MET A 1 -12.84 -13.82 -10.11
N ASP A 2 -12.84 -13.36 -11.36
CA ASP A 2 -11.93 -13.95 -12.36
C ASP A 2 -10.53 -13.31 -12.25
N PHE A 3 -9.50 -14.18 -12.23
CA PHE A 3 -8.09 -13.80 -12.34
C PHE A 3 -7.65 -13.95 -13.79
N ASP A 4 -6.89 -12.96 -14.27
CA ASP A 4 -6.48 -12.83 -15.67
C ASP A 4 -5.05 -13.34 -15.90
N LEU A 5 -4.23 -13.45 -14.84
CA LEU A 5 -2.81 -13.80 -14.93
C LEU A 5 -2.49 -15.11 -14.21
N THR A 6 -1.71 -15.99 -14.82
CA THR A 6 -1.12 -17.17 -14.15
C THR A 6 -0.04 -16.76 -13.15
N PRO A 7 0.34 -17.61 -12.18
CA PRO A 7 1.43 -17.31 -11.24
C PRO A 7 2.75 -16.90 -11.92
N GLU A 8 3.10 -17.52 -13.05
CA GLU A 8 4.28 -17.17 -13.87
C GLU A 8 4.15 -15.76 -14.44
N GLN A 9 2.99 -15.44 -15.03
CA GLN A 9 2.72 -14.13 -15.61
C GLN A 9 2.71 -13.02 -14.56
N VAL A 10 2.26 -13.31 -13.34
CA VAL A 10 2.33 -12.36 -12.22
C VAL A 10 3.77 -12.07 -11.85
N ARG A 11 4.64 -13.08 -11.78
CA ARG A 11 6.08 -12.89 -11.52
C ARG A 11 6.74 -12.07 -12.63
N GLU A 12 6.40 -12.36 -13.88
CA GLU A 12 6.89 -11.59 -15.03
C GLU A 12 6.43 -10.13 -14.96
N PHE A 13 5.14 -9.89 -14.73
CA PHE A 13 4.57 -8.55 -14.61
C PHE A 13 5.25 -7.77 -13.48
N ALA A 14 5.43 -8.39 -12.30
CA ALA A 14 6.10 -7.80 -11.15
C ALA A 14 7.56 -7.43 -11.47
N SER A 15 8.25 -8.25 -12.27
CA SER A 15 9.62 -7.99 -12.73
C SER A 15 9.68 -6.80 -13.70
N GLN A 16 8.77 -6.75 -14.68
CA GLN A 16 8.65 -5.64 -15.62
C GLN A 16 8.28 -4.32 -14.92
N HIS A 17 7.52 -4.38 -13.82
CA HIS A 17 7.10 -3.24 -13.00
C HIS A 17 7.83 -3.17 -11.66
N ARG A 18 9.09 -3.62 -11.61
CA ARG A 18 9.87 -3.79 -10.36
C ARG A 18 9.86 -2.56 -9.46
N ASP A 19 10.03 -1.36 -10.02
CA ASP A 19 10.05 -0.13 -9.23
C ASP A 19 8.69 0.13 -8.55
N ALA A 20 7.58 -0.07 -9.26
CA ALA A 20 6.24 0.09 -8.71
C ALA A 20 5.98 -0.93 -7.59
N THR A 21 6.35 -2.19 -7.82
CA THR A 21 6.24 -3.28 -6.82
C THR A 21 7.07 -2.99 -5.57
N ASN A 22 8.30 -2.48 -5.74
CA ASN A 22 9.16 -2.08 -4.62
C ASN A 22 8.55 -0.92 -3.82
N PHE A 23 7.93 0.04 -4.50
CA PHE A 23 7.21 1.13 -3.83
C PHE A 23 6.03 0.59 -3.01
N LEU A 24 5.25 -0.37 -3.51
CA LEU A 24 4.17 -0.99 -2.74
C LEU A 24 4.69 -1.70 -1.48
N TYR A 25 5.77 -2.47 -1.61
CA TYR A 25 6.39 -3.15 -0.47
C TYR A 25 6.85 -2.14 0.59
N GLY A 26 7.57 -1.09 0.15
CA GLY A 26 8.04 -0.03 1.03
C GLY A 26 6.89 0.77 1.65
N ALA A 27 5.81 1.01 0.93
CA ALA A 27 4.64 1.71 1.45
C ALA A 27 3.97 0.93 2.59
N ALA A 28 3.80 -0.37 2.44
CA ALA A 28 3.20 -1.20 3.48
C ALA A 28 4.07 -1.30 4.75
N THR A 29 5.39 -1.35 4.59
CA THR A 29 6.34 -1.31 5.71
C THR A 29 6.27 0.04 6.44
N ASP A 30 6.36 1.14 5.69
CA ASP A 30 6.26 2.49 6.26
C ASP A 30 4.92 2.69 6.96
N TYR A 31 3.83 2.08 6.46
CA TYR A 31 2.52 2.17 7.09
C TYR A 31 2.49 1.51 8.46
N ALA A 32 3.08 0.32 8.59
CA ALA A 32 3.20 -0.35 9.87
C ALA A 32 4.01 0.50 10.86
N MET A 33 5.14 1.07 10.41
CA MET A 33 5.99 1.95 11.21
C MET A 33 5.26 3.25 11.60
N PHE A 34 4.53 3.87 10.67
CA PHE A 34 3.70 5.04 10.90
C PHE A 34 2.72 4.79 12.06
N ARG A 35 1.96 3.70 11.99
CA ARG A 35 0.99 3.37 13.04
C ARG A 35 1.68 3.05 14.35
N CYS A 36 2.79 2.31 14.33
CA CYS A 36 3.61 2.06 15.52
C CYS A 36 4.00 3.39 16.19
N CYS A 37 4.57 4.34 15.44
CA CYS A 37 4.96 5.64 15.98
C CYS A 37 3.77 6.42 16.51
N MET A 38 2.69 6.57 15.74
CA MET A 38 1.51 7.36 16.13
C MET A 38 0.81 6.79 17.37
N LEU A 39 0.67 5.47 17.46
CA LEU A 39 0.03 4.81 18.60
C LEU A 39 0.88 4.86 19.88
N ASN A 40 2.19 5.14 19.75
CA ASN A 40 3.10 5.39 20.86
C ASN A 40 3.42 6.88 21.08
N GLY A 41 2.71 7.79 20.41
CA GLY A 41 2.88 9.24 20.58
C GLY A 41 4.20 9.79 20.02
N LEU A 42 4.84 9.08 19.09
CA LEU A 42 6.10 9.50 18.47
C LEU A 42 5.83 10.37 17.22
N PRO A 43 6.35 11.60 17.15
CA PRO A 43 6.05 12.55 16.07
C PRO A 43 6.58 12.11 14.70
N ALA A 44 7.62 11.26 14.67
CA ALA A 44 8.15 10.66 13.45
C ALA A 44 7.10 9.88 12.64
N GLY A 45 5.98 9.48 13.27
CA GLY A 45 4.85 8.87 12.59
C GLY A 45 4.38 9.69 11.39
N LEU A 46 4.17 11.00 11.53
CA LEU A 46 3.60 11.80 10.43
C LEU A 46 4.50 11.85 9.19
N GLN A 47 5.81 11.86 9.39
CA GLN A 47 6.76 11.74 8.29
C GLN A 47 6.59 10.40 7.57
N LEU A 48 6.49 9.30 8.33
CA LEU A 48 6.23 7.96 7.78
C LEU A 48 4.87 7.87 7.09
N GLY A 49 3.84 8.55 7.60
CA GLY A 49 2.53 8.65 6.96
C GLY A 49 2.60 9.35 5.61
N ALA A 50 3.35 10.46 5.53
CA ALA A 50 3.61 11.16 4.28
C ALA A 50 4.38 10.27 3.28
N THR A 51 5.47 9.62 3.73
CA THR A 51 6.25 8.71 2.90
C THR A 51 5.44 7.50 2.43
N THR A 52 4.56 6.96 3.29
CA THR A 52 3.62 5.89 2.91
C THR A 52 2.73 6.32 1.75
N CYS A 53 2.08 7.50 1.88
CA CYS A 53 1.22 8.05 0.85
C CYS A 53 1.99 8.31 -0.45
N GLU A 54 3.19 8.91 -0.36
CA GLU A 54 4.09 9.13 -1.49
C GLU A 54 4.36 7.82 -2.25
N LYS A 55 4.76 6.77 -1.53
CA LYS A 55 5.12 5.49 -2.16
C LYS A 55 3.92 4.84 -2.85
N PHE A 56 2.73 4.87 -2.25
CA PHE A 56 1.51 4.40 -2.91
C PHE A 56 1.21 5.20 -4.18
N MET A 57 1.21 6.54 -4.12
CA MET A 57 0.95 7.39 -5.28
C MET A 57 1.98 7.18 -6.40
N LYS A 58 3.26 6.99 -6.05
CA LYS A 58 4.33 6.67 -7.02
C LYS A 58 4.09 5.32 -7.68
N ALA A 59 3.73 4.28 -6.91
CA ALA A 59 3.42 2.98 -7.47
C ALA A 59 2.28 3.07 -8.50
N MET A 60 1.20 3.78 -8.16
CA MET A 60 0.05 3.99 -9.07
C MET A 60 0.45 4.66 -10.39
N LEU A 61 1.23 5.75 -10.31
CA LEU A 61 1.75 6.45 -11.49
C LEU A 61 2.65 5.55 -12.34
N LEU A 62 3.49 4.73 -11.71
CA LEU A 62 4.40 3.83 -12.42
C LEU A 62 3.70 2.65 -13.08
N PHE A 63 2.63 2.11 -12.48
CA PHE A 63 1.79 1.11 -13.13
C PHE A 63 1.05 1.69 -14.34
N LYS A 64 0.65 2.96 -14.30
CA LYS A 64 -0.03 3.61 -15.44
C LYS A 64 0.93 4.02 -16.55
N THR A 65 2.09 4.56 -16.20
CA THR A 65 3.08 5.07 -17.15
C THR A 65 4.48 4.77 -16.62
N PRO A 66 5.14 3.74 -17.17
CA PRO A 66 6.49 3.37 -16.77
C PRO A 66 7.48 4.50 -17.06
N ILE A 67 7.87 5.25 -16.03
CA ILE A 67 8.88 6.30 -16.10
C ILE A 67 9.95 6.07 -15.04
N LYS A 68 11.13 6.68 -15.20
CA LYS A 68 12.19 6.58 -14.20
C LYS A 68 11.70 7.16 -12.86
N PRO A 69 11.79 6.43 -11.73
CA PRO A 69 11.31 6.89 -10.42
C PRO A 69 11.84 8.25 -9.97
N LYS A 70 13.10 8.56 -10.31
CA LYS A 70 13.76 9.84 -10.00
C LYS A 70 13.08 11.06 -10.63
N LYS A 71 12.21 10.86 -11.63
CA LYS A 71 11.42 11.93 -12.26
C LYS A 71 10.08 12.20 -11.54
N LEU A 72 9.72 11.38 -10.56
CA LEU A 72 8.52 11.57 -9.76
C LEU A 72 8.80 12.56 -8.62
N SER A 73 7.80 13.38 -8.32
CA SER A 73 7.89 14.36 -7.24
C SER A 73 7.92 13.67 -5.87
N HIS A 74 8.51 14.32 -4.87
CA HIS A 74 8.34 13.96 -3.46
C HIS A 74 7.19 14.70 -2.79
N ASN A 75 6.68 15.77 -3.43
CA ASN A 75 5.57 16.55 -2.95
C ASN A 75 4.24 15.84 -3.26
N LEU A 76 3.44 15.58 -2.22
CA LEU A 76 2.20 14.84 -2.28
C LEU A 76 1.14 15.54 -3.13
N ARG A 77 1.11 16.88 -3.12
CA ARG A 77 0.13 17.67 -3.89
C ARG A 77 0.35 17.54 -5.38
N ILE A 78 1.60 17.67 -5.83
CA ILE A 78 1.97 17.45 -7.23
C ILE A 78 1.63 16.02 -7.67
N MET A 79 1.84 15.02 -6.81
CA MET A 79 1.48 13.63 -7.13
C MET A 79 -0.03 13.43 -7.21
N GLN A 80 -0.79 13.99 -6.27
CA GLN A 80 -2.25 13.98 -6.28
C GLN A 80 -2.81 14.59 -7.58
N GLU A 81 -2.32 15.76 -7.98
CA GLU A 81 -2.76 16.42 -9.23
C GLU A 81 -2.46 15.55 -10.46
N LYS A 82 -1.27 14.92 -10.49
CA LYS A 82 -0.92 13.98 -11.57
C LYS A 82 -1.84 12.76 -11.62
N LEU A 83 -2.18 12.17 -10.47
CA LEU A 83 -3.10 11.04 -10.39
C LEU A 83 -4.49 11.41 -10.90
N PHE A 84 -4.98 12.59 -10.52
CA PHE A 84 -6.27 13.11 -10.98
C PHE A 84 -6.28 13.37 -12.50
N HIS A 85 -5.27 14.06 -13.02
CA HIS A 85 -5.16 14.35 -14.47
C HIS A 85 -5.01 13.09 -15.32
N GLN A 86 -4.36 12.05 -14.80
CA GLN A 86 -4.24 10.75 -15.47
C GLN A 86 -5.45 9.83 -15.27
N GLN A 87 -6.50 10.33 -14.60
CA GLN A 87 -7.73 9.58 -14.29
C GLN A 87 -7.47 8.26 -13.58
N ILE A 88 -6.47 8.23 -12.69
CA ILE A 88 -6.15 7.05 -11.89
C ILE A 88 -7.03 6.99 -10.64
N ILE A 89 -7.11 8.10 -9.90
CA ILE A 89 -7.90 8.21 -8.67
C ILE A 89 -8.17 9.69 -8.34
N ASP A 90 -9.34 9.97 -7.75
CA ASP A 90 -9.65 11.29 -7.20
C ASP A 90 -9.41 11.31 -5.68
N LEU A 91 -8.42 12.09 -5.25
CA LEU A 91 -8.07 12.28 -3.85
C LEU A 91 -8.54 13.63 -3.28
N THR A 92 -9.36 14.39 -4.02
CA THR A 92 -9.92 15.68 -3.58
C THR A 92 -10.55 15.63 -2.17
N PRO A 93 -11.29 14.56 -1.78
CA PRO A 93 -11.83 14.44 -0.42
C PRO A 93 -10.76 14.43 0.68
N TYR A 94 -9.51 14.07 0.34
CA TYR A 94 -8.39 13.96 1.28
C TYR A 94 -7.45 15.18 1.24
N ASN A 95 -7.82 16.28 0.56
CA ASN A 95 -7.00 17.48 0.45
C ASN A 95 -6.45 17.98 1.79
N ALA A 96 -7.30 18.05 2.83
CA ALA A 96 -6.89 18.51 4.15
C ALA A 96 -5.85 17.58 4.79
N THR A 97 -6.03 16.26 4.68
CA THR A 97 -5.10 15.26 5.21
C THR A 97 -3.76 15.31 4.47
N ILE A 98 -3.78 15.40 3.13
CA ILE A 98 -2.57 15.51 2.30
C ILE A 98 -1.80 16.79 2.62
N ASN A 99 -2.49 17.94 2.74
CA ASN A 99 -1.86 19.20 3.13
C ASN A 99 -1.23 19.13 4.52
N GLY A 100 -1.91 18.48 5.47
CA GLY A 100 -1.38 18.27 6.82
C GLY A 100 -0.11 17.42 6.82
N LEU A 101 -0.10 16.31 6.08
CA LEU A 101 1.07 15.44 5.93
C LEU A 101 2.25 16.17 5.27
N GLU A 102 2.00 16.93 4.19
CA GLU A 102 3.02 17.70 3.49
C GLU A 102 3.65 18.79 4.37
N ALA A 103 2.81 19.53 5.11
CA ALA A 103 3.28 20.55 6.05
C ALA A 103 4.18 19.94 7.14
N ASN A 104 3.80 18.78 7.67
CA ASN A 104 4.61 18.06 8.65
C ASN A 104 5.93 17.55 8.09
N TYR A 105 5.89 16.98 6.89
CA TYR A 105 7.10 16.51 6.23
C TYR A 105 8.09 17.65 6.05
N ASN A 106 7.64 18.84 5.65
CA ASN A 106 8.50 20.02 5.45
C ASN A 106 8.92 20.70 6.77
N GLY A 107 8.08 20.60 7.81
CA GLY A 107 8.34 21.12 9.16
C GLY A 107 9.24 20.26 10.05
N ARG A 108 9.86 19.19 9.51
CA ARG A 108 10.63 18.20 10.29
C ARG A 108 11.96 18.70 10.84
N TYR A 109 12.53 19.76 10.25
CA TYR A 109 13.83 20.27 10.66
C TYR A 109 13.69 21.33 11.75
N HIS A 110 14.59 21.31 12.73
CA HIS A 110 14.55 22.19 13.91
C HIS A 110 14.75 23.68 13.56
N ASP A 111 15.33 23.97 12.41
CA ASP A 111 15.56 25.31 11.86
C ASP A 111 14.34 25.84 11.10
N ASN A 112 13.28 25.04 10.93
CA ASN A 112 12.06 25.51 10.29
C ASN A 112 11.20 26.31 11.29
N GLU A 113 11.09 27.62 11.07
CA GLU A 113 10.27 28.55 11.87
C GLU A 113 8.78 28.15 11.90
N ASN A 114 8.33 27.35 10.92
CA ASN A 114 6.98 26.79 10.84
C ASN A 114 6.90 25.34 11.38
N GLY A 115 7.82 24.95 12.27
CA GLY A 115 7.93 23.63 12.86
C GLY A 115 6.61 23.09 13.43
N SER A 116 6.43 21.77 13.28
CA SER A 116 5.18 21.03 13.46
C SER A 116 4.38 21.40 14.73
N LYS A 117 3.05 21.59 14.57
CA LYS A 117 2.08 21.78 15.66
C LYS A 117 1.84 20.46 16.38
N ALA A 118 1.44 20.48 17.66
CA ALA A 118 1.13 19.27 18.40
C ALA A 118 -0.01 18.46 17.73
N TYR A 119 0.16 17.14 17.62
CA TYR A 119 -0.81 16.26 16.97
C TYR A 119 -1.41 15.22 17.91
N SER A 120 -2.63 14.81 17.58
CA SER A 120 -3.44 13.88 18.37
C SER A 120 -3.77 12.63 17.55
N THR A 121 -4.20 11.58 18.25
CA THR A 121 -4.70 10.34 17.64
C THR A 121 -5.89 10.54 16.70
N LYS A 122 -6.55 11.71 16.69
CA LYS A 122 -7.63 12.02 15.73
C LYS A 122 -7.15 12.12 14.28
N GLU A 123 -5.87 12.43 14.06
CA GLU A 123 -5.31 12.45 12.71
C GLU A 123 -5.01 11.06 12.17
N LEU A 124 -4.71 10.11 13.06
CA LEU A 124 -4.44 8.73 12.70
C LEU A 124 -5.60 8.14 11.89
N ASP A 125 -6.84 8.26 12.38
CA ASP A 125 -8.03 7.74 11.68
C ASP A 125 -8.17 8.31 10.26
N LYS A 126 -7.89 9.61 10.06
CA LYS A 126 -7.98 10.25 8.74
C LYS A 126 -6.87 9.82 7.78
N ILE A 127 -5.68 9.59 8.30
CA ILE A 127 -4.53 9.11 7.52
C ILE A 127 -4.72 7.64 7.18
N ASP A 128 -5.26 6.84 8.10
CA ASP A 128 -5.67 5.46 7.86
C ASP A 128 -6.69 5.35 6.73
N ASP A 129 -7.72 6.20 6.74
CA ASP A 129 -8.72 6.27 5.67
C ASP A 129 -8.06 6.54 4.31
N LEU A 130 -7.17 7.55 4.23
CA LEU A 130 -6.44 7.88 3.01
C LEU A 130 -5.58 6.71 2.52
N ILE A 131 -4.81 6.07 3.39
CA ILE A 131 -3.91 4.97 3.02
C ILE A 131 -4.70 3.73 2.59
N CYS A 132 -5.79 3.41 3.29
CA CYS A 132 -6.69 2.34 2.91
C CYS A 132 -7.33 2.61 1.54
N HIS A 133 -7.76 3.85 1.29
CA HIS A 133 -8.31 4.28 0.00
C HIS A 133 -7.29 4.19 -1.14
N LEU A 134 -6.03 4.61 -0.91
CA LEU A 134 -4.95 4.44 -1.88
C LEU A 134 -4.70 2.95 -2.17
N SER A 135 -4.62 2.12 -1.13
CA SER A 135 -4.36 0.69 -1.28
C SER A 135 -5.50 -0.06 -1.97
N SER A 136 -6.76 0.34 -1.77
CA SER A 136 -7.92 -0.33 -2.36
C SER A 136 -8.16 0.05 -3.83
N ASN A 137 -7.53 1.12 -4.31
CA ASN A 137 -7.73 1.67 -5.66
C ASN A 137 -6.47 1.56 -6.53
N LEU A 138 -5.52 0.69 -6.17
CA LEU A 138 -4.31 0.46 -6.96
C LEU A 138 -4.64 -0.04 -8.37
N ASN A 139 -4.08 0.62 -9.38
CA ASN A 139 -4.26 0.30 -10.80
C ASN A 139 -3.28 -0.76 -11.30
N ALA A 140 -3.23 -1.91 -10.63
CA ALA A 140 -2.41 -3.08 -10.99
C ALA A 140 -3.27 -4.36 -11.06
N PRO A 141 -2.78 -5.45 -11.69
CA PRO A 141 -3.47 -6.73 -11.71
C PRO A 141 -3.79 -7.24 -10.30
N LYS A 142 -4.98 -7.79 -10.10
CA LYS A 142 -5.49 -8.17 -8.77
C LYS A 142 -4.61 -9.23 -8.10
N GLU A 143 -4.04 -10.11 -8.90
CA GLU A 143 -3.11 -11.16 -8.52
C GLU A 143 -1.84 -10.60 -7.90
N LEU A 144 -1.33 -9.47 -8.44
CA LEU A 144 -0.21 -8.78 -7.82
C LEU A 144 -0.64 -8.12 -6.51
N LEU A 145 -1.84 -7.53 -6.48
CA LEU A 145 -2.34 -6.79 -5.31
C LEU A 145 -2.56 -7.69 -4.10
N VAL A 146 -2.89 -8.97 -4.26
CA VAL A 146 -2.96 -9.91 -3.13
C VAL A 146 -1.60 -10.30 -2.58
N LEU A 147 -0.53 -10.18 -3.38
CA LEU A 147 0.84 -10.53 -3.00
C LEU A 147 1.69 -9.32 -2.58
N ALA A 148 1.23 -8.10 -2.85
CA ALA A 148 1.95 -6.85 -2.58
C ALA A 148 1.14 -5.88 -1.73
N GLY A 149 1.73 -4.73 -1.39
CA GLY A 149 1.06 -3.66 -0.64
C GLY A 149 0.53 -4.14 0.72
N LEU A 150 -0.65 -3.64 1.13
CA LEU A 150 -1.25 -4.01 2.42
C LEU A 150 -1.67 -5.47 2.49
N SER A 151 -2.28 -6.01 1.43
CA SER A 151 -2.73 -7.41 1.43
C SER A 151 -1.55 -8.38 1.60
N GLY A 152 -0.48 -8.18 0.83
CA GLY A 152 0.73 -8.98 0.96
C GLY A 152 1.38 -8.85 2.35
N ARG A 153 1.35 -7.65 2.94
CA ARG A 153 1.86 -7.43 4.31
C ARG A 153 1.01 -8.09 5.39
N LEU A 154 -0.29 -8.24 5.14
CA LEU A 154 -1.27 -8.85 6.04
C LEU A 154 -1.47 -10.36 5.81
N TYR A 155 -0.62 -10.98 4.99
CA TYR A 155 -0.81 -12.36 4.52
C TYR A 155 -1.11 -13.37 5.63
N ASN A 156 -0.40 -13.34 6.77
CA ASN A 156 -0.59 -14.34 7.84
C ASN A 156 -1.96 -14.18 8.53
N THR A 157 -2.33 -12.93 8.82
CA THR A 157 -3.66 -12.58 9.32
C THR A 157 -4.77 -13.00 8.35
N LEU A 158 -4.55 -12.82 7.03
CA LEU A 158 -5.53 -13.16 5.99
C LEU A 158 -5.64 -14.68 5.78
N THR A 159 -4.57 -15.43 5.96
CA THR A 159 -4.56 -16.91 5.82
C THR A 159 -4.84 -17.66 7.13
N LYS A 160 -4.98 -16.95 8.25
CA LYS A 160 -5.25 -17.52 9.59
C LYS A 160 -4.18 -18.52 10.04
N THR A 161 -2.92 -18.30 9.71
CA THR A 161 -1.80 -19.16 10.19
C THR A 161 -1.62 -19.09 11.71
N GLY A 162 -2.25 -18.12 12.39
CA GLY A 162 -2.09 -17.87 13.81
C GLY A 162 -0.84 -17.07 14.17
N LEU A 163 0.05 -16.83 13.22
CA LEU A 163 1.21 -15.96 13.37
C LEU A 163 0.82 -14.51 13.07
N VAL A 164 1.00 -13.60 14.02
CA VAL A 164 0.86 -12.16 13.79
C VAL A 164 2.24 -11.54 13.87
N THR A 165 2.74 -11.04 12.73
CA THR A 165 4.03 -10.34 12.71
C THR A 165 3.91 -8.97 13.40
N PRO A 166 5.03 -8.36 13.85
CA PRO A 166 5.00 -7.01 14.40
C PRO A 166 4.34 -5.99 13.46
N ASP A 167 4.60 -6.09 12.14
CA ASP A 167 4.00 -5.22 11.15
C ASP A 167 2.47 -5.37 11.10
N GLU A 168 2.00 -6.62 11.03
CA GLU A 168 0.56 -6.93 11.03
C GLU A 168 -0.12 -6.43 12.30
N HIS A 169 0.51 -6.63 13.47
CA HIS A 169 0.00 -6.13 14.74
C HIS A 169 -0.28 -4.63 14.68
N TRP A 170 0.69 -3.84 14.23
CA TRP A 170 0.54 -2.40 14.17
C TRP A 170 -0.47 -1.95 13.13
N ILE A 171 -0.51 -2.59 11.96
CA ILE A 171 -1.50 -2.32 10.90
C ILE A 171 -2.93 -2.56 11.40
N LEU A 172 -3.17 -3.63 12.15
CA LEU A 172 -4.51 -4.03 12.59
C LEU A 172 -5.00 -3.26 13.83
N LYS A 173 -4.09 -2.87 14.73
CA LYS A 173 -4.43 -2.35 16.07
C LYS A 173 -5.28 -1.08 16.02
N LYS A 174 -6.58 -1.20 16.30
CA LYS A 174 -7.57 -0.11 16.29
C LYS A 174 -7.73 0.58 14.92
N ASN A 175 -7.50 -0.14 13.81
CA ASN A 175 -7.63 0.40 12.47
C ASN A 175 -9.08 0.29 11.96
N LYS A 176 -9.89 1.35 12.10
CA LYS A 176 -11.29 1.32 11.67
C LYS A 176 -11.45 1.28 10.15
N SER A 177 -10.56 1.96 9.43
CA SER A 177 -10.55 2.09 7.97
C SER A 177 -10.28 0.76 7.28
N LEU A 178 -9.47 -0.10 7.90
CA LEU A 178 -9.12 -1.41 7.38
C LEU A 178 -10.19 -2.48 7.64
N VAL A 179 -10.98 -2.36 8.72
CA VAL A 179 -12.04 -3.32 9.09
C VAL A 179 -12.93 -3.72 7.90
N PRO A 180 -13.52 -2.79 7.12
CA PRO A 180 -14.36 -3.16 5.98
C PRO A 180 -13.59 -3.81 4.82
N LEU A 181 -12.27 -3.60 4.73
CA LEU A 181 -11.44 -4.16 3.66
C LEU A 181 -10.97 -5.59 3.97
N LEU A 182 -10.83 -5.97 5.24
CA LEU A 182 -10.30 -7.29 5.63
C LEU A 182 -11.09 -8.48 5.05
N PRO A 183 -12.44 -8.50 5.05
CA PRO A 183 -13.19 -9.59 4.44
C PRO A 183 -12.93 -9.70 2.93
N ILE A 184 -12.85 -8.57 2.23
CA ILE A 184 -12.60 -8.50 0.79
C ILE A 184 -11.19 -9.02 0.48
N MET A 185 -10.17 -8.48 1.16
CA MET A 185 -8.77 -8.92 1.00
C MET A 185 -8.61 -10.41 1.26
N ARG A 186 -9.27 -10.93 2.30
CA ARG A 186 -9.25 -12.36 2.65
C ARG A 186 -9.88 -13.21 1.56
N GLN A 187 -11.06 -12.82 1.09
CA GLN A 187 -11.76 -13.54 0.04
C GLN A 187 -10.89 -13.58 -1.23
N THR A 188 -10.38 -12.44 -1.69
CA THR A 188 -9.55 -12.38 -2.90
C THR A 188 -8.27 -13.22 -2.75
N LEU A 189 -7.64 -13.22 -1.57
CA LEU A 189 -6.46 -14.05 -1.33
C LEU A 189 -6.77 -15.55 -1.39
N ASN A 190 -7.88 -15.98 -0.79
CA ASN A 190 -8.30 -17.38 -0.84
C ASN A 190 -8.60 -17.83 -2.26
N GLU A 191 -9.35 -17.02 -3.02
CA GLU A 191 -9.62 -17.28 -4.43
C GLU A 191 -8.29 -17.39 -5.23
N TRP A 192 -7.32 -16.53 -4.94
CA TRP A 192 -5.99 -16.59 -5.60
C TRP A 192 -5.21 -17.86 -5.24
N ILE A 193 -5.25 -18.28 -3.98
CA ILE A 193 -4.58 -19.51 -3.53
C ILE A 193 -5.17 -20.72 -4.28
N GLU A 194 -6.50 -20.84 -4.31
CA GLU A 194 -7.20 -21.93 -5.01
C GLU A 194 -6.86 -21.92 -6.51
N TYR A 195 -6.92 -20.75 -7.15
CA TYR A 195 -6.56 -20.58 -8.55
C TYR A 195 -5.09 -20.94 -8.81
N SER A 196 -4.15 -20.50 -7.97
CA SER A 196 -2.73 -20.81 -8.15
C SER A 196 -2.39 -22.30 -7.98
N GLN A 197 -3.15 -23.02 -7.15
CA GLN A 197 -2.96 -24.45 -6.92
C GLN A 197 -3.35 -25.30 -8.13
N SER A 198 -4.33 -24.87 -8.94
CA SER A 198 -4.70 -25.64 -10.14
C SER A 198 -3.55 -25.74 -11.15
N PHE A 199 -2.75 -24.67 -11.32
CA PHE A 199 -1.58 -24.69 -12.21
C PHE A 199 -0.44 -25.59 -11.71
N MET A 200 -0.29 -25.72 -10.38
CA MET A 200 0.71 -26.61 -9.80
C MET A 200 0.31 -28.09 -9.94
N ALA A 201 -0.98 -28.40 -9.86
CA ALA A 201 -1.47 -29.75 -10.10
C ALA A 201 -1.28 -30.18 -11.57
N ASP A 202 -1.56 -29.28 -12.51
CA ASP A 202 -1.44 -29.56 -13.95
C ASP A 202 0.03 -29.77 -14.37
N SER A 203 0.94 -28.95 -13.85
CA SER A 203 2.39 -29.07 -14.15
C SER A 203 3.03 -30.34 -13.57
N ALA A 204 2.56 -30.83 -12.41
CA ALA A 204 3.02 -32.10 -11.85
C ALA A 204 2.59 -33.31 -12.71
N SER A 205 1.37 -33.28 -13.27
CA SER A 205 0.83 -34.37 -14.10
C SER A 205 1.50 -34.53 -15.47
N GLN A 206 2.20 -33.50 -15.97
CA GLN A 206 2.88 -33.51 -17.27
C GLN A 206 4.37 -33.90 -17.17
N SER A 207 4.88 -34.13 -15.95
CA SER A 207 6.30 -34.39 -15.71
C SER A 207 6.70 -35.88 -15.62
N ASP A 208 5.79 -36.80 -15.95
CA ASP A 208 6.08 -38.24 -16.11
C ASP A 208 6.17 -38.65 -17.60
N PRO A 209 7.30 -38.43 -18.29
CA PRO A 209 7.64 -39.22 -19.46
C PRO A 209 8.29 -40.54 -19.01
N GLN A 210 7.66 -41.67 -19.40
CA GLN A 210 8.27 -43.00 -19.37
C GLN A 210 9.55 -43.07 -20.23
#